data_AF-A0A5R9DXE3-F1
#
_entry.id   AF-A0A5R9DXE3-F1
#
_cell.length_a   1.000
_cell.length_b   1.000
_cell.length_c   1.000
_cell.angle_alpha   90.00
_cell.angle_beta   90.00
_cell.angle_gamma   90.00
#
_symmetry.space_group_name_H-M   'P 1'
#
loop_
_entity.id
_entity.type
_entity.pdbx_description
1 polymer ?
#
loop_
_entity_poly.entity_id
_entity_poly.type
_entity_poly.pdbx_seq_one_letter_code
_entity_poly.pdbx_strand_id
1 'polypeptide(L)'
;MSLGYVLSAAYEALPRLLATVRERHPHLTVDAHEGWSPDLDAALTAGDVDIVLSHALPDRPSYNRQPLRREPLAALVGADNPFAGRTSVRLSDFAGQTFHFYAPRYAPTHHALLTRALEQTGHTFAYAEDPVPGLRHVRLDTPDSFTLVPASMAASLASARIFPLALADSGLPSIDFELVWRRDGTTPSTAIFLSTAENLGGQNHPRTIGTNLNPGTRTDTLHAESSRRKADGLPPKAKRLAERVDGHATPTTVVT
;
A
#
# COMPACT_ATOMS: atom_id res chain seq x y z
N MET A 1 19.95 3.42 -6.90
CA MET A 1 18.96 2.50 -7.50
C MET A 1 17.58 3.12 -7.42
N SER A 2 16.69 2.79 -8.34
CA SER A 2 15.28 3.22 -8.30
C SER A 2 14.38 2.12 -7.74
N LEU A 3 13.46 2.49 -6.87
CA LEU A 3 12.50 1.62 -6.20
C LEU A 3 11.07 2.12 -6.47
N GLY A 4 10.25 1.31 -7.11
CA GLY A 4 8.81 1.55 -7.18
C GLY A 4 8.10 0.97 -5.95
N TYR A 5 7.03 1.60 -5.48
CA TYR A 5 6.21 1.04 -4.40
C TYR A 5 4.73 1.42 -4.52
N VAL A 6 3.84 0.54 -4.04
CA VAL A 6 2.40 0.86 -3.89
C VAL A 6 2.16 1.58 -2.56
N LEU A 7 1.18 2.50 -2.51
CA LEU A 7 0.89 3.33 -1.32
C LEU A 7 0.87 2.54 -0.01
N SER A 8 0.23 1.37 0.03
CA SER A 8 0.11 0.60 1.26
C SER A 8 1.46 0.14 1.83
N ALA A 9 2.49 -0.02 1.00
CA ALA A 9 3.84 -0.35 1.45
C ALA A 9 4.49 0.80 2.26
N ALA A 10 4.05 2.05 2.06
CA ALA A 10 4.61 3.24 2.70
C ALA A 10 4.34 3.31 4.21
N TYR A 11 3.38 2.55 4.73
CA TYR A 11 2.99 2.61 6.14
C TYR A 11 3.92 1.83 7.06
N GLU A 12 4.44 0.69 6.61
CA GLU A 12 5.36 -0.10 7.46
C GLU A 12 6.46 -0.82 6.69
N ALA A 13 6.14 -1.54 5.61
CA ALA A 13 7.11 -2.36 4.89
C ALA A 13 8.29 -1.53 4.33
N LEU A 14 7.99 -0.41 3.66
CA LEU A 14 8.99 0.46 3.06
C LEU A 14 9.83 1.21 4.11
N PRO A 15 9.24 1.94 5.09
CA PRO A 15 10.04 2.65 6.09
C PRO A 15 11.00 1.74 6.86
N ARG A 16 10.55 0.54 7.24
CA ARG A 16 11.40 -0.45 7.93
C ARG A 16 12.58 -0.88 7.05
N LEU A 17 12.32 -1.20 5.78
CA LEU A 17 13.36 -1.62 4.85
C LEU A 17 14.37 -0.49 4.59
N LEU A 18 13.89 0.73 4.32
CA LEU A 18 14.76 1.89 4.08
C LEU A 18 15.59 2.26 5.32
N ALA A 19 15.02 2.14 6.53
CA ALA A 19 15.76 2.38 7.77
C ALA A 19 16.93 1.39 7.91
N THR A 20 16.70 0.10 7.70
CA THR A 20 17.75 -0.93 7.78
C THR A 20 18.79 -0.77 6.66
N VAL A 21 18.37 -0.43 5.45
CA VAL A 21 19.30 -0.14 4.35
C VAL A 21 20.18 1.06 4.68
N ARG A 22 19.61 2.15 5.20
CA ARG A 22 20.37 3.35 5.59
C ARG A 22 21.36 3.07 6.71
N GLU A 23 20.99 2.24 7.68
CA GLU A 23 21.85 1.83 8.78
C GLU A 23 23.04 0.97 8.32
N ARG A 24 22.77 -0.07 7.50
CA ARG A 24 23.79 -1.04 7.09
C ARG A 24 24.61 -0.63 5.87
N HIS A 25 24.02 0.19 5.00
CA HIS A 25 24.57 0.58 3.71
C HIS A 25 24.37 2.09 3.47
N PRO A 26 24.97 2.98 4.28
CA PRO A 26 24.75 4.43 4.20
C PRO A 26 25.15 5.06 2.86
N HIS A 27 25.99 4.37 2.07
CA HIS A 27 26.39 4.81 0.73
C HIS A 27 25.39 4.42 -0.37
N LEU A 28 24.42 3.54 -0.07
CA LEU A 28 23.40 3.13 -1.04
C LEU A 28 22.31 4.21 -1.13
N THR A 29 22.27 4.90 -2.27
CA THR A 29 21.17 5.83 -2.58
C THR A 29 19.99 5.07 -3.18
N VAL A 30 18.82 5.17 -2.52
CA VAL A 30 17.55 4.62 -2.99
C VAL A 30 16.64 5.78 -3.38
N ASP A 31 16.23 5.82 -4.64
CA ASP A 31 15.27 6.78 -5.16
C ASP A 31 13.90 6.08 -5.27
N ALA A 32 12.97 6.43 -4.37
CA ALA A 32 11.72 5.72 -4.19
C ALA A 32 10.53 6.50 -4.79
N HIS A 33 9.69 5.81 -5.57
CA HIS A 33 8.56 6.41 -6.27
C HIS A 33 7.28 5.60 -6.02
N GLU A 34 6.23 6.30 -5.62
CA GLU A 34 4.90 5.71 -5.46
C GLU A 34 4.22 5.53 -6.82
N GLY A 35 3.47 4.44 -6.99
CA GLY A 35 2.64 4.25 -8.18
C GLY A 35 1.57 3.18 -8.03
N TRP A 36 0.69 3.12 -9.02
CA TRP A 36 -0.30 2.05 -9.14
C TRP A 36 0.32 0.78 -9.69
N SER A 37 -0.26 -0.39 -9.37
CA SER A 37 0.36 -1.66 -9.77
C SER A 37 0.54 -1.82 -11.29
N PRO A 38 -0.37 -1.36 -12.17
CA PRO A 38 -0.14 -1.40 -13.62
C PRO A 38 1.02 -0.50 -14.08
N ASP A 39 1.16 0.69 -13.50
CA ASP A 39 2.22 1.63 -13.85
C ASP A 39 3.59 1.15 -13.39
N LEU A 40 3.66 0.64 -12.16
CA LEU A 40 4.88 0.06 -11.60
C LEU A 40 5.32 -1.19 -12.36
N ASP A 41 4.36 -2.00 -12.81
CA ASP A 41 4.62 -3.16 -13.65
C ASP A 41 5.22 -2.77 -15.01
N ALA A 42 4.63 -1.77 -15.67
CA ALA A 42 5.13 -1.25 -16.93
C ALA A 42 6.53 -0.64 -16.76
N ALA A 43 6.74 0.14 -15.69
CA ALA A 43 8.03 0.74 -15.36
C ALA A 43 9.11 -0.32 -15.09
N LEU A 44 8.76 -1.40 -14.38
CA LEU A 44 9.69 -2.50 -14.11
C LEU A 44 10.05 -3.25 -15.39
N THR A 45 9.06 -3.54 -16.25
CA THR A 45 9.29 -4.16 -17.57
C THR A 45 10.24 -3.31 -18.40
N ALA A 46 10.01 -1.99 -18.46
CA ALA A 46 10.84 -1.04 -19.20
C ALA A 46 12.24 -0.81 -18.59
N GLY A 47 12.47 -1.22 -17.35
CA GLY A 47 13.72 -0.98 -16.62
C GLY A 47 13.87 0.45 -16.08
N ASP A 48 12.77 1.20 -15.99
CA ASP A 48 12.74 2.54 -15.39
C ASP A 48 12.80 2.46 -13.85
N VAL A 49 12.27 1.39 -13.25
CA VAL A 49 12.51 1.01 -11.85
C VAL A 49 13.34 -0.26 -11.76
N ASP A 50 14.27 -0.31 -10.80
CA ASP A 50 15.14 -1.48 -10.63
C ASP A 50 14.44 -2.60 -9.82
N ILE A 51 13.67 -2.20 -8.80
CA ILE A 51 12.88 -3.09 -7.92
C ILE A 51 11.51 -2.45 -7.69
N VAL A 52 10.48 -3.28 -7.51
CA VAL A 52 9.16 -2.85 -7.03
C VAL A 52 8.81 -3.54 -5.73
N LEU A 53 8.41 -2.78 -4.71
CA LEU A 53 7.77 -3.28 -3.49
C LEU A 53 6.25 -3.21 -3.63
N SER A 54 5.60 -4.36 -3.80
CA SER A 54 4.16 -4.45 -4.04
C SER A 54 3.57 -5.72 -3.40
N HIS A 55 2.26 -5.85 -3.43
CA HIS A 55 1.52 -7.07 -3.08
C HIS A 55 0.56 -7.49 -4.22
N ALA A 56 0.67 -6.84 -5.39
CA ALA A 56 -0.36 -6.85 -6.42
C ALA A 56 0.20 -6.76 -7.85
N LEU A 57 1.48 -7.12 -8.06
CA LEU A 57 2.05 -7.20 -9.41
C LEU A 57 1.63 -8.50 -10.11
N PRO A 58 1.40 -8.51 -11.44
CA PRO A 58 1.12 -9.74 -12.19
C PRO A 58 2.30 -10.72 -12.14
N ASP A 59 2.00 -12.01 -12.14
CA ASP A 59 3.03 -13.03 -12.24
C ASP A 59 3.60 -13.10 -13.66
N ARG A 60 4.93 -13.08 -13.77
CA ARG A 60 5.64 -13.09 -15.05
C ARG A 60 6.88 -13.97 -14.96
N PRO A 61 7.15 -14.84 -15.95
CA PRO A 61 8.38 -15.64 -16.00
C PRO A 61 9.68 -14.82 -16.03
N SER A 62 9.60 -13.57 -16.50
CA SER A 62 10.72 -12.63 -16.57
C SER A 62 11.04 -11.95 -15.23
N TYR A 63 10.21 -12.15 -14.21
CA TYR A 63 10.40 -11.57 -12.88
C TYR A 63 10.94 -12.58 -11.89
N ASN A 64 11.79 -12.09 -10.99
CA ASN A 64 12.08 -12.72 -9.73
C ASN A 64 11.26 -12.02 -8.64
N ARG A 65 10.96 -12.76 -7.57
CA ARG A 65 10.13 -12.31 -6.45
C ARG A 65 10.75 -12.77 -5.15
N GLN A 66 10.65 -11.93 -4.13
CA GLN A 66 11.12 -12.22 -2.78
C GLN A 66 10.07 -11.73 -1.77
N PRO A 67 9.46 -12.63 -0.99
CA PRO A 67 8.56 -12.24 0.09
C PRO A 67 9.29 -11.33 1.09
N LEU A 68 8.63 -10.25 1.50
CA LEU A 68 9.17 -9.34 2.52
C LEU A 68 8.34 -9.40 3.80
N ARG A 69 7.02 -9.33 3.67
CA ARG A 69 6.13 -9.24 4.82
C ARG A 69 4.73 -9.69 4.45
N ARG A 70 4.14 -10.52 5.29
CA ARG A 70 2.73 -10.87 5.25
C ARG A 70 2.00 -10.16 6.38
N GLU A 71 0.84 -9.56 6.10
CA GLU A 71 -0.01 -8.98 7.14
C GLU A 71 -1.51 -9.18 6.86
N PRO A 72 -2.34 -9.22 7.91
CA PRO A 72 -3.77 -9.41 7.76
C PRO A 72 -4.46 -8.16 7.21
N LEU A 73 -5.67 -8.36 6.68
CA LEU A 73 -6.61 -7.29 6.40
C LEU A 73 -7.22 -6.74 7.70
N ALA A 74 -7.55 -5.45 7.69
CA ALA A 74 -8.33 -4.77 8.70
C ALA A 74 -9.44 -3.95 8.01
N ALA A 75 -10.54 -3.70 8.70
CA ALA A 75 -11.58 -2.81 8.22
C ALA A 75 -11.35 -1.38 8.72
N LEU A 76 -11.75 -0.41 7.92
CA LEU A 76 -11.89 0.99 8.33
C LEU A 76 -13.35 1.39 8.21
N VAL A 77 -13.85 2.07 9.24
CA VAL A 77 -15.19 2.63 9.28
C VAL A 77 -15.17 4.09 9.72
N GLY A 78 -16.22 4.83 9.35
CA GLY A 78 -16.45 6.19 9.84
C GLY A 78 -16.95 6.25 11.28
N ALA A 79 -16.97 7.45 11.85
CA ALA A 79 -17.45 7.70 13.20
C ALA A 79 -18.94 7.35 13.42
N ASP A 80 -19.76 7.49 12.36
CA ASP A 80 -21.20 7.22 12.44
C ASP A 80 -21.55 5.74 12.20
N ASN A 81 -20.56 4.90 11.89
CA ASN A 81 -20.76 3.46 11.70
C ASN A 81 -21.06 2.77 13.05
N PRO A 82 -22.04 1.84 13.14
CA PRO A 82 -22.37 1.14 14.38
C PRO A 82 -21.22 0.35 15.02
N PHE A 83 -20.18 0.01 14.25
CA PHE A 83 -19.00 -0.67 14.75
C PHE A 83 -17.86 0.26 15.16
N ALA A 84 -18.02 1.57 14.99
CA ALA A 84 -17.06 2.55 15.47
C ALA A 84 -16.78 2.34 16.98
N GLY A 85 -15.50 2.33 17.34
CA GLY A 85 -15.04 2.09 18.72
C GLY A 85 -14.97 0.62 19.16
N ARG A 86 -15.42 -0.34 18.35
CA ARG A 86 -15.08 -1.76 18.57
C ARG A 86 -13.59 -1.97 18.30
N THR A 87 -13.01 -3.02 18.89
CA THR A 87 -11.62 -3.42 18.62
C THR A 87 -11.53 -4.46 17.51
N SER A 88 -12.59 -5.26 17.35
CA SER A 88 -12.63 -6.37 16.41
C SER A 88 -14.06 -6.70 15.99
N VAL A 89 -14.19 -7.14 14.73
CA VAL A 89 -15.44 -7.53 14.07
C VAL A 89 -15.18 -8.73 13.16
N ARG A 90 -16.24 -9.44 12.78
CA ARG A 90 -16.18 -10.37 11.66
C ARG A 90 -16.54 -9.65 10.37
N LEU A 91 -15.97 -10.04 9.24
CA LEU A 91 -16.31 -9.47 7.95
C LEU A 91 -17.80 -9.70 7.60
N SER A 92 -18.37 -10.81 8.06
CA SER A 92 -19.81 -11.08 7.99
C SER A 92 -20.69 -10.07 8.74
N ASP A 93 -20.15 -9.37 9.75
CA ASP A 93 -20.91 -8.38 10.51
C ASP A 93 -21.27 -7.17 9.65
N PHE A 94 -20.52 -6.93 8.56
CA PHE A 94 -20.79 -5.88 7.57
C PHE A 94 -21.84 -6.29 6.53
N ALA A 95 -22.51 -7.44 6.67
CA ALA A 95 -23.55 -7.85 5.72
C ALA A 95 -24.63 -6.75 5.59
N GLY A 96 -24.93 -6.36 4.35
CA GLY A 96 -25.86 -5.26 4.05
C GLY A 96 -25.25 -3.85 4.12
N GLN A 97 -23.96 -3.71 4.47
CA GLN A 97 -23.20 -2.47 4.34
C GLN A 97 -22.55 -2.35 2.95
N THR A 98 -22.14 -1.14 2.61
CA THR A 98 -21.47 -0.78 1.36
C THR A 98 -19.95 -0.81 1.54
N PHE A 99 -19.30 -1.67 0.77
CA PHE A 99 -17.85 -1.71 0.63
C PHE A 99 -17.41 -0.62 -0.36
N HIS A 100 -16.59 0.31 0.11
CA HIS A 100 -15.99 1.37 -0.69
C HIS A 100 -14.57 1.01 -1.08
N PHE A 101 -14.27 1.12 -2.36
CA PHE A 101 -12.91 0.96 -2.87
C PHE A 101 -12.73 1.68 -4.19
N TYR A 102 -11.49 1.94 -4.55
CA TYR A 102 -11.19 2.48 -5.87
C TYR A 102 -11.43 1.43 -6.96
N ALA A 103 -11.71 1.92 -8.17
CA ALA A 103 -12.04 1.07 -9.31
C ALA A 103 -10.93 0.05 -9.66
N PRO A 104 -11.28 -1.13 -10.20
CA PRO A 104 -10.33 -2.21 -10.53
C PRO A 104 -9.14 -1.77 -11.38
N ARG A 105 -9.32 -0.78 -12.27
CA ARG A 105 -8.27 -0.26 -13.15
C ARG A 105 -7.01 0.25 -12.42
N TYR A 106 -7.12 0.68 -11.16
CA TYR A 106 -5.99 1.21 -10.39
C TYR A 106 -5.18 0.11 -9.68
N ALA A 107 -5.81 -0.99 -9.26
CA ALA A 107 -5.09 -2.15 -8.72
C ALA A 107 -5.91 -3.44 -8.90
N PRO A 108 -5.89 -4.05 -10.09
CA PRO A 108 -6.77 -5.18 -10.42
C PRO A 108 -6.59 -6.35 -9.46
N THR A 109 -5.35 -6.71 -9.14
CA THR A 109 -5.03 -7.83 -8.23
C THR A 109 -5.45 -7.54 -6.79
N HIS A 110 -5.28 -6.31 -6.30
CA HIS A 110 -5.72 -5.95 -4.95
C HIS A 110 -7.25 -5.93 -4.86
N HIS A 111 -7.93 -5.37 -5.87
CA HIS A 111 -9.39 -5.42 -5.97
C HIS A 111 -9.91 -6.86 -5.96
N ALA A 112 -9.32 -7.76 -6.75
CA ALA A 112 -9.69 -9.17 -6.78
C ALA A 112 -9.48 -9.86 -5.42
N LEU A 113 -8.40 -9.53 -4.70
CA LEU A 113 -8.13 -10.05 -3.35
C LEU A 113 -9.21 -9.62 -2.35
N LEU A 114 -9.58 -8.35 -2.34
CA LEU A 114 -10.61 -7.83 -1.44
C LEU A 114 -12.00 -8.37 -1.79
N THR A 115 -12.33 -8.46 -3.08
CA THR A 115 -13.58 -9.06 -3.55
C THR A 115 -13.69 -10.51 -3.11
N ARG A 116 -12.61 -11.29 -3.27
CA ARG A 116 -12.55 -12.68 -2.78
C ARG A 116 -12.75 -12.77 -1.27
N ALA A 117 -12.16 -11.84 -0.49
CA ALA A 117 -12.33 -11.81 0.96
C ALA A 117 -13.81 -11.65 1.35
N LEU A 118 -14.53 -10.76 0.65
CA LEU A 118 -15.97 -10.55 0.84
C LEU A 118 -16.78 -11.79 0.40
N GLU A 119 -16.51 -12.35 -0.78
CA GLU A 119 -17.20 -13.54 -1.28
C GLU A 119 -17.06 -14.75 -0.33
N GLN A 120 -15.89 -14.92 0.29
CA GLN A 120 -15.62 -16.01 1.24
C GLN A 120 -16.51 -15.98 2.49
N THR A 121 -17.14 -14.85 2.82
CA THR A 121 -18.06 -14.80 3.96
C THR A 121 -19.42 -15.43 3.65
N GLY A 122 -19.74 -15.68 2.37
CA GLY A 122 -21.06 -16.14 1.95
C GLY A 122 -22.18 -15.11 2.11
N HIS A 123 -21.84 -13.83 2.27
CA HIS A 123 -22.79 -12.72 2.41
C HIS A 123 -22.71 -11.77 1.21
N THR A 124 -23.76 -10.98 1.00
CA THR A 124 -23.82 -9.96 -0.03
C THR A 124 -23.42 -8.61 0.55
N PHE A 125 -22.56 -7.90 -0.18
CA PHE A 125 -22.11 -6.55 0.12
C PHE A 125 -22.41 -5.67 -1.09
N ALA A 126 -22.93 -4.46 -0.86
CA ALA A 126 -22.97 -3.47 -1.92
C ALA A 126 -21.54 -2.99 -2.21
N TYR A 127 -21.23 -2.69 -3.46
CA TYR A 127 -19.94 -2.14 -3.87
C TYR A 127 -20.11 -0.74 -4.44
N ALA A 128 -19.33 0.21 -3.92
CA ALA A 128 -19.29 1.57 -4.44
C ALA A 128 -17.85 1.92 -4.86
N GLU A 129 -17.70 2.27 -6.14
CA GLU A 129 -16.45 2.79 -6.67
C GLU A 129 -16.25 4.24 -6.25
N ASP A 130 -15.12 4.53 -5.62
CA ASP A 130 -14.71 5.91 -5.40
C ASP A 130 -14.16 6.49 -6.73
N PRO A 131 -14.70 7.63 -7.22
CA PRO A 131 -14.34 8.18 -8.53
C PRO A 131 -12.90 8.70 -8.57
N VAL A 132 -12.39 9.13 -7.42
CA VAL A 132 -11.01 9.56 -7.23
C VAL A 132 -10.29 8.47 -6.42
N PRO A 133 -9.25 7.83 -6.97
CA PRO A 133 -8.53 6.81 -6.22
C PRO A 133 -7.77 7.44 -5.05
N GLY A 134 -7.41 6.59 -4.11
CA GLY A 134 -6.61 6.96 -2.96
C GLY A 134 -7.42 7.12 -1.68
N LEU A 135 -6.75 6.78 -0.59
CA LEU A 135 -7.35 6.59 0.71
C LEU A 135 -8.07 7.82 1.29
N ARG A 136 -7.61 9.03 0.94
CA ARG A 136 -8.24 10.29 1.38
C ARG A 136 -9.65 10.51 0.81
N HIS A 137 -9.98 9.80 -0.25
CA HIS A 137 -11.26 9.92 -0.96
C HIS A 137 -12.19 8.75 -0.69
N VAL A 138 -11.76 7.78 0.13
CA VAL A 138 -12.62 6.64 0.50
C VAL A 138 -13.79 7.17 1.31
N ARG A 139 -14.99 6.93 0.80
CA ARG A 139 -16.22 7.44 1.41
C ARG A 139 -16.62 6.55 2.58
N LEU A 140 -16.33 7.04 3.77
CA LEU A 140 -16.70 6.43 5.06
C LEU A 140 -17.59 7.38 5.87
N ASP A 141 -18.36 8.22 5.17
CA ASP A 141 -19.18 9.29 5.74
C ASP A 141 -20.61 8.87 6.05
N THR A 142 -21.01 7.63 5.75
CA THR A 142 -22.32 7.08 6.11
C THR A 142 -22.20 5.94 7.13
N PRO A 143 -23.26 5.67 7.92
CA PRO A 143 -23.26 4.61 8.92
C PRO A 143 -23.06 3.20 8.38
N ASP A 144 -23.30 3.00 7.09
CA ASP A 144 -23.24 1.73 6.37
C ASP A 144 -22.04 1.63 5.41
N SER A 145 -21.03 2.49 5.55
CA SER A 145 -19.81 2.42 4.74
C SER A 145 -18.64 1.78 5.48
N PHE A 146 -17.90 0.93 4.78
CA PHE A 146 -16.62 0.41 5.24
C PHE A 146 -15.64 0.20 4.07
N THR A 147 -14.35 0.10 4.38
CA THR A 147 -13.32 -0.36 3.44
C THR A 147 -12.38 -1.36 4.09
N LEU A 148 -11.57 -2.03 3.29
CA LEU A 148 -10.58 -3.02 3.73
C LEU A 148 -9.19 -2.55 3.32
N VAL A 149 -8.26 -2.64 4.27
CA VAL A 149 -6.89 -2.17 4.10
C VAL A 149 -5.92 -3.13 4.81
N PRO A 150 -4.62 -3.08 4.52
CA PRO A 150 -3.64 -3.80 5.31
C PRO A 150 -3.60 -3.29 6.76
N ALA A 151 -3.42 -4.17 7.74
CA ALA A 151 -3.52 -3.82 9.16
C ALA A 151 -2.53 -2.71 9.61
N SER A 152 -1.33 -2.66 9.03
CA SER A 152 -0.34 -1.61 9.32
C SER A 152 -0.83 -0.22 8.88
N MET A 153 -1.51 -0.18 7.74
CA MET A 153 -2.14 1.01 7.20
C MET A 153 -3.33 1.42 8.07
N ALA A 154 -4.20 0.49 8.48
CA ALA A 154 -5.34 0.79 9.36
C ALA A 154 -4.91 1.48 10.66
N ALA A 155 -3.88 0.95 11.32
CA ALA A 155 -3.37 1.49 12.57
C ALA A 155 -2.87 2.94 12.43
N SER A 156 -2.25 3.26 11.29
CA SER A 156 -1.71 4.59 11.00
C SER A 156 -2.77 5.64 10.66
N LEU A 157 -4.01 5.21 10.38
CA LEU A 157 -5.13 6.06 9.95
C LEU A 157 -6.16 6.32 11.03
N ALA A 158 -5.99 5.69 12.20
CA ALA A 158 -6.84 5.90 13.35
C ALA A 158 -6.92 7.39 13.68
N SER A 159 -8.14 7.91 13.78
CA SER A 159 -8.40 9.31 14.11
C SER A 159 -9.76 9.44 14.79
N ALA A 160 -10.15 10.67 15.14
CA ALA A 160 -11.50 10.92 15.66
C ALA A 160 -12.63 10.62 14.64
N ARG A 161 -12.30 10.47 13.35
CA ARG A 161 -13.28 10.21 12.27
C ARG A 161 -13.19 8.81 11.68
N ILE A 162 -12.04 8.15 11.80
CA ILE A 162 -11.74 6.86 11.18
C ILE A 162 -11.35 5.86 12.26
N PHE A 163 -12.08 4.76 12.32
CA PHE A 163 -11.93 3.73 13.33
C PHE A 163 -11.45 2.43 12.68
N PRO A 164 -10.22 1.97 12.97
CA PRO A 164 -9.73 0.69 12.49
C PRO A 164 -10.30 -0.47 13.32
N LEU A 165 -10.68 -1.54 12.64
CA LEU A 165 -11.25 -2.75 13.23
C LEU A 165 -10.46 -3.98 12.77
N ALA A 166 -9.95 -4.76 13.73
CA ALA A 166 -9.33 -6.05 13.41
C ALA A 166 -10.39 -7.05 12.94
N LEU A 167 -10.08 -7.80 11.87
CA LEU A 167 -10.96 -8.87 11.40
C LEU A 167 -10.68 -10.16 12.18
N ALA A 168 -11.71 -10.68 12.85
CA ALA A 168 -11.64 -11.88 13.68
C ALA A 168 -11.69 -13.19 12.85
N ASP A 169 -11.95 -13.11 11.55
CA ASP A 169 -12.14 -14.27 10.69
C ASP A 169 -10.82 -15.02 10.44
N SER A 170 -10.87 -16.34 10.66
CA SER A 170 -9.81 -17.24 10.24
C SER A 170 -9.93 -17.55 8.75
N GLY A 171 -8.85 -17.41 7.99
CA GLY A 171 -8.77 -17.85 6.59
C GLY A 171 -9.07 -16.78 5.53
N LEU A 172 -9.28 -15.52 5.94
CA LEU A 172 -9.25 -14.39 5.00
C LEU A 172 -7.89 -14.30 4.30
N PRO A 173 -7.83 -13.81 3.05
CA PRO A 173 -6.57 -13.59 2.37
C PRO A 173 -5.71 -12.57 3.13
N SER A 174 -4.41 -12.79 3.10
CA SER A 174 -3.41 -11.85 3.61
C SER A 174 -2.83 -10.98 2.50
N ILE A 175 -2.31 -9.83 2.89
CA ILE A 175 -1.51 -8.97 2.02
C ILE A 175 -0.06 -9.43 2.12
N ASP A 176 0.47 -9.92 1.00
CA ASP A 176 1.82 -10.44 0.90
C ASP A 176 2.69 -9.42 0.18
N PHE A 177 3.32 -8.52 0.92
CA PHE A 177 4.31 -7.61 0.37
C PHE A 177 5.57 -8.37 -0.05
N GLU A 178 6.02 -8.09 -1.27
CA GLU A 178 7.13 -8.73 -1.93
C GLU A 178 7.95 -7.70 -2.71
N LEU A 179 9.24 -8.00 -2.84
CA LEU A 179 10.12 -7.32 -3.78
C LEU A 179 10.09 -8.07 -5.10
N VAL A 180 9.85 -7.34 -6.18
CA VAL A 180 9.78 -7.88 -7.54
C VAL A 180 10.80 -7.16 -8.40
N TRP A 181 11.59 -7.91 -9.15
CA TRP A 181 12.58 -7.35 -10.05
C TRP A 181 12.73 -8.20 -11.31
N ARG A 182 13.31 -7.63 -12.37
CA ARG A 182 13.60 -8.39 -13.59
C ARG A 182 14.71 -9.41 -13.34
N ARG A 183 14.57 -10.61 -13.90
CA ARG A 183 15.56 -11.69 -13.76
C ARG A 183 16.95 -11.28 -14.28
N ASP A 184 17.00 -10.45 -15.32
CA ASP A 184 18.22 -9.93 -15.94
C ASP A 184 18.62 -8.53 -15.44
N GLY A 185 17.89 -7.96 -14.47
CA GLY A 185 18.05 -6.58 -13.99
C GLY A 185 18.93 -6.42 -12.75
N THR A 186 19.62 -7.47 -12.32
CA THR A 186 20.40 -7.43 -11.07
C THR A 186 21.67 -6.61 -11.24
N THR A 187 21.83 -5.58 -10.40
CA THR A 187 23.03 -4.76 -10.24
C THR A 187 23.62 -4.96 -8.84
N PRO A 188 24.86 -4.52 -8.56
CA PRO A 188 25.41 -4.56 -7.20
C PRO A 188 24.53 -3.85 -6.17
N SER A 189 23.95 -2.70 -6.53
CA SER A 189 23.06 -1.93 -5.66
C SER A 189 21.76 -2.68 -5.34
N THR A 190 21.14 -3.31 -6.33
CA THR A 190 19.91 -4.09 -6.11
C THR A 190 20.20 -5.36 -5.30
N ALA A 191 21.34 -6.01 -5.52
CA ALA A 191 21.74 -7.18 -4.75
C ALA A 191 21.92 -6.86 -3.25
N ILE A 192 22.56 -5.73 -2.92
CA ILE A 192 22.67 -5.23 -1.54
C ILE A 192 21.29 -4.96 -0.94
N PHE A 193 20.40 -4.31 -1.69
CA PHE A 193 19.05 -4.02 -1.23
C PHE A 193 18.23 -5.30 -0.96
N LEU A 194 18.25 -6.26 -1.89
CA LEU A 194 17.55 -7.54 -1.80
C LEU A 194 18.05 -8.39 -0.62
N SER A 195 19.37 -8.53 -0.47
CA SER A 195 19.98 -9.24 0.68
C SER A 195 19.66 -8.57 2.02
N THR A 196 19.54 -7.24 2.07
CA THR A 196 19.09 -6.54 3.27
C THR A 196 17.64 -6.92 3.62
N ALA A 197 16.78 -7.01 2.61
CA ALA A 197 15.39 -7.40 2.77
C ALA A 197 15.22 -8.87 3.18
N GLU A 198 16.05 -9.80 2.69
CA GLU A 198 16.02 -11.22 3.10
C GLU A 198 16.25 -11.36 4.61
N ASN A 199 17.23 -10.61 5.11
CA ASN A 199 17.57 -10.60 6.54
C ASN A 199 16.47 -9.98 7.42
N LEU A 200 15.60 -9.13 6.86
CA LEU A 200 14.42 -8.59 7.53
C LEU A 200 13.27 -9.59 7.57
N GLY A 201 13.03 -10.30 6.46
CA GLY A 201 11.99 -11.32 6.34
C GLY A 201 12.25 -12.53 7.27
N GLY A 202 13.51 -12.92 7.42
CA GLY A 202 13.91 -14.02 8.32
C GLY A 202 13.72 -13.75 9.81
N GLN A 203 13.53 -12.48 10.24
CA GLN A 203 13.38 -12.12 11.65
C GLN A 203 11.93 -11.95 12.12
N ASN A 204 10.93 -12.04 11.23
CA ASN A 204 9.51 -11.87 11.59
C ASN A 204 8.68 -13.13 11.29
N HIS A 205 8.80 -14.16 12.13
CA HIS A 205 7.66 -15.01 12.48
C HIS A 205 7.06 -14.46 13.78
N PRO A 206 5.73 -14.29 13.88
CA PRO A 206 5.13 -13.32 14.78
C PRO A 206 5.41 -13.62 16.26
N ARG A 207 6.05 -12.68 16.96
CA ARG A 207 5.85 -12.50 18.39
C ARG A 207 4.93 -11.30 18.57
N THR A 208 3.76 -11.56 19.15
CA THR A 208 2.83 -10.56 19.67
C THR A 208 3.59 -9.54 20.51
N ILE A 209 3.72 -8.30 20.02
CA ILE A 209 4.22 -7.19 20.84
C ILE A 209 2.99 -6.53 21.45
N GLY A 210 2.87 -6.69 22.78
CA GLY A 210 1.83 -6.07 23.59
C GLY A 210 1.87 -4.54 23.45
N THR A 211 0.69 -3.97 23.32
CA THR A 211 0.43 -2.54 23.33
C THR A 211 0.93 -1.92 24.64
N ASN A 212 1.82 -0.94 24.53
CA ASN A 212 1.96 0.09 25.56
C ASN A 212 2.18 1.44 24.87
N LEU A 213 1.06 2.12 24.60
CA LEU A 213 1.04 3.50 24.13
C LEU A 213 0.98 4.40 25.36
N ASN A 214 2.06 5.13 25.62
CA ASN A 214 2.02 6.32 26.49
C ASN A 214 1.92 7.56 25.57
N PRO A 215 0.94 8.45 25.75
CA PRO A 215 0.75 9.58 24.86
C PRO A 215 1.62 10.75 25.33
N GLY A 216 2.48 11.25 24.44
CA GLY A 216 3.10 12.56 24.65
C GLY A 216 4.45 12.72 24.01
N THR A 217 4.50 13.02 22.71
CA THR A 217 5.39 14.08 22.21
C THR A 217 4.94 14.55 20.82
N ARG A 218 5.03 15.88 20.65
CA ARG A 218 4.61 16.70 19.50
C ARG A 218 4.92 16.09 18.14
N THR A 219 3.90 16.03 17.29
CA THR A 219 4.02 15.87 15.84
C THR A 219 4.53 17.18 15.23
N ASP A 220 5.81 17.23 14.90
CA ASP A 220 6.29 18.19 13.92
C ASP A 220 5.70 17.82 12.56
N THR A 221 5.01 18.80 11.98
CA THR A 221 4.22 18.67 10.78
C THR A 221 5.17 18.70 9.58
N LEU A 222 5.45 17.55 8.97
CA LEU A 222 6.06 17.52 7.64
C LEU A 222 5.02 17.92 6.60
N HIS A 223 5.01 19.22 6.30
CA HIS A 223 4.34 19.79 5.12
C HIS A 223 5.02 19.21 3.86
N ALA A 224 4.31 18.35 3.14
CA ALA A 224 4.62 18.03 1.75
C ALA A 224 3.84 18.97 0.83
N GLU A 225 4.25 20.24 0.80
CA GLU A 225 3.99 21.14 -0.33
C GLU A 225 5.22 21.11 -1.24
N SER A 226 5.07 20.61 -2.46
CA SER A 226 5.84 21.02 -3.65
C SER A 226 5.63 20.03 -4.81
N SER A 227 4.47 20.11 -5.46
CA SER A 227 4.37 19.73 -6.88
C SER A 227 4.52 21.01 -7.70
N ARG A 228 5.35 20.95 -8.75
CA ARG A 228 5.70 22.00 -9.73
C ARG A 228 6.87 22.91 -9.35
N ARG A 229 8.09 22.36 -9.42
CA ARG A 229 9.27 22.92 -10.12
C ARG A 229 10.51 22.08 -9.82
N LYS A 230 10.91 21.23 -10.77
CA LYS A 230 12.30 20.84 -11.13
C LYS A 230 12.26 19.55 -11.98
N ALA A 231 11.92 19.68 -13.25
CA ALA A 231 12.16 18.62 -14.25
C ALA A 231 13.61 18.66 -14.79
N ASP A 232 14.37 19.71 -14.46
CA ASP A 232 15.75 19.89 -14.90
C ASP A 232 16.71 19.39 -13.82
N GLY A 233 16.96 18.08 -13.79
CA GLY A 233 17.96 17.47 -12.89
C GLY A 233 17.69 16.03 -12.46
N LEU A 234 16.55 15.43 -12.82
CA LEU A 234 16.29 14.03 -12.48
C LEU A 234 17.18 13.08 -13.32
N PRO A 235 17.69 11.99 -12.73
CA PRO A 235 18.37 10.95 -13.48
C PRO A 235 17.46 10.38 -14.59
N PRO A 236 18.01 9.90 -15.74
CA PRO A 236 17.22 9.57 -16.93
C PRO A 236 16.05 8.61 -16.71
N LYS A 237 16.17 7.69 -15.73
CA LYS A 237 15.10 6.75 -15.34
C LYS A 237 13.93 7.45 -14.63
N ALA A 238 14.21 8.38 -13.73
CA ALA A 238 13.18 9.08 -12.95
C ALA A 238 12.38 10.08 -13.81
N LYS A 239 13.02 10.66 -14.84
CA LYS A 239 12.33 11.47 -15.86
C LYS A 239 11.31 10.66 -16.68
N ARG A 240 11.69 9.47 -17.15
CA ARG A 240 10.79 8.57 -17.89
C ARG A 240 9.62 8.07 -17.06
N LEU A 241 9.84 7.87 -15.75
CA LEU A 241 8.77 7.49 -14.82
C LEU A 241 7.77 8.63 -14.59
N ALA A 242 8.25 9.86 -14.36
CA ALA A 242 7.39 11.03 -14.19
C ALA A 242 6.49 11.28 -15.42
N GLU A 243 7.05 11.15 -16.63
CA GLU A 243 6.32 11.29 -17.89
C GLU A 243 5.21 10.22 -18.09
N ARG A 244 5.33 9.04 -17.45
CA ARG A 244 4.32 7.96 -17.50
C ARG A 244 3.24 8.10 -16.43
N VAL A 245 3.62 8.51 -15.22
CA VAL A 245 2.68 8.71 -14.10
C VAL A 245 1.71 9.85 -14.42
N ASP A 246 2.18 10.91 -15.07
CA ASP A 246 1.33 12.04 -15.50
C ASP A 246 0.30 11.66 -16.59
N GLY A 247 0.48 10.53 -17.28
CA GLY A 247 -0.43 10.05 -18.33
C GLY A 247 -1.79 9.55 -17.84
N HIS A 248 -1.96 9.34 -16.51
CA HIS A 248 -3.23 8.92 -15.89
C HIS A 248 -3.89 10.04 -15.05
N ALA A 249 -3.30 11.24 -15.01
CA ALA A 249 -3.95 12.42 -14.46
C ALA A 249 -4.90 13.02 -15.50
N THR A 250 -6.18 12.65 -15.46
CA THR A 250 -7.21 13.34 -16.25
C THR A 250 -7.21 14.82 -15.86
N PRO A 251 -7.16 15.78 -16.81
CA PRO A 251 -7.27 17.20 -16.47
C PRO A 251 -8.68 17.46 -15.95
N THR A 252 -8.81 17.77 -14.66
CA THR A 252 -10.04 18.30 -14.09
C THR A 252 -10.30 19.67 -14.71
N THR A 253 -11.21 19.72 -15.68
CA THR A 253 -11.77 20.98 -16.17
C THR A 253 -12.76 21.47 -15.12
N VAL A 254 -12.41 22.52 -14.39
CA VAL A 254 -13.35 23.27 -13.56
C VAL A 254 -14.19 24.10 -14.51
N VAL A 255 -15.47 23.74 -14.65
CA VAL A 255 -16.48 24.65 -15.22
C VAL A 255 -17.05 25.45 -14.04
N THR A 256 -16.76 26.74 -14.05
CA THR A 256 -17.38 27.78 -13.19
C THR A 256 -18.87 27.91 -13.43
#